data_AF-A0A5C6UX15-F1
#
_entry.id   AF-A0A5C6UX15-F1
#
_cell.length_a   1.000
_cell.length_b   1.000
_cell.length_c   1.000
_cell.angle_alpha   90.00
_cell.angle_beta   90.00
_cell.angle_gamma   90.00
#
_symmetry.space_group_name_H-M   'P 1'
#
loop_
_entity.id
_entity.type
_entity.pdbx_description
1 polymer ?
#
loop_
_entity_poly.entity_id
_entity_poly.type
_entity_poly.pdbx_seq_one_letter_code
_entity_poly.pdbx_strand_id
1 'polypeptide(L)'
;MFCGNKQSLKFRVEQKKGQVSLATLIAQGEHDQQDFKLRIDDSKKIAITLSAFANTKGGRLLIGVKDNGKVAGLKSIDEEYHMIKAAAEMYCKPTLDFSAETSLETGKQVLIITIAESETKPVLAKNPELKWRAYERVHDENFMLNSVVVKALGMKRSTAKPLNLEPRFIRFLKEIENRESFSFSFLKRGLKISNRETEFMLATLIHWQVINYNVGPKGIDYSINRTQRTNHLLSESAVRN
;
A
#
# COMPACT_ATOMS: atom_id res chain seq x y z
N MET A 1 13.29 13.48 -45.57
CA MET A 1 11.90 13.33 -45.09
C MET A 1 11.71 11.90 -44.59
N PHE A 2 11.85 11.67 -43.28
CA PHE A 2 11.55 10.36 -42.70
C PHE A 2 10.15 10.43 -42.08
N CYS A 3 9.16 9.92 -42.81
CA CYS A 3 7.81 9.69 -42.29
C CYS A 3 7.85 8.35 -41.55
N GLY A 4 8.14 8.39 -40.25
CA GLY A 4 8.22 7.21 -39.38
C GLY A 4 6.86 6.87 -38.78
N ASN A 5 6.28 5.79 -39.29
CA ASN A 5 5.22 4.94 -38.72
C ASN A 5 4.63 5.35 -37.34
N LYS A 6 3.38 5.83 -37.35
CA LYS A 6 2.48 5.70 -36.20
C LYS A 6 2.04 4.24 -36.08
N GLN A 7 2.74 3.45 -35.27
CA GLN A 7 2.23 2.15 -34.81
C GLN A 7 1.06 2.41 -33.85
N SER A 8 -0.16 2.26 -34.37
CA SER A 8 -1.36 2.16 -33.54
C SER A 8 -1.35 0.80 -32.83
N LEU A 9 -1.01 0.81 -31.54
CA LEU A 9 -1.18 -0.35 -30.67
C LEU A 9 -2.68 -0.62 -30.56
N LYS A 10 -3.18 -1.62 -31.29
CA LYS A 10 -4.54 -2.13 -31.12
C LYS A 10 -4.64 -2.78 -29.74
N PHE A 11 -5.33 -2.12 -28.82
CA PHE A 11 -5.75 -2.72 -27.55
C PHE A 11 -6.60 -3.96 -27.85
N ARG A 12 -6.08 -5.14 -27.50
CA ARG A 12 -6.82 -6.39 -27.63
C ARG A 12 -7.68 -6.55 -26.38
N VAL A 13 -8.94 -6.14 -26.48
CA VAL A 13 -9.97 -6.40 -25.49
C VAL A 13 -10.27 -7.91 -25.53
N GLU A 14 -9.70 -8.69 -24.62
CA GLU A 14 -10.09 -10.09 -24.44
C GLU A 14 -11.23 -10.17 -23.43
N GLN A 15 -12.44 -10.47 -23.93
CA GLN A 15 -13.58 -10.85 -23.10
C GLN A 15 -13.35 -12.28 -22.59
N LYS A 16 -12.85 -12.44 -21.35
CA LYS A 16 -12.65 -13.77 -20.75
C LYS A 16 -13.93 -14.25 -20.05
N LYS A 17 -14.45 -15.41 -20.47
CA LYS A 17 -15.54 -16.11 -19.78
C LYS A 17 -15.05 -16.65 -18.42
N GLY A 18 -15.77 -16.33 -17.35
CA GLY A 18 -15.43 -16.69 -15.95
C GLY A 18 -15.29 -15.50 -15.01
N GLN A 19 -15.44 -14.28 -15.52
CA GLN A 19 -15.26 -13.03 -14.78
C GLN A 19 -16.49 -12.68 -13.93
N VAL A 20 -16.25 -12.18 -12.71
CA VAL A 20 -17.29 -11.58 -11.87
C VAL A 20 -17.93 -10.42 -12.63
N SER A 21 -19.26 -10.38 -12.73
CA SER A 21 -19.96 -9.35 -13.51
C SER A 21 -19.77 -7.96 -12.90
N LEU A 22 -19.73 -6.92 -13.73
CA LEU A 22 -19.61 -5.52 -13.29
C LEU A 22 -20.71 -5.14 -12.28
N ALA A 23 -21.95 -5.60 -12.48
CA ALA A 23 -23.03 -5.41 -11.52
C ALA A 23 -22.70 -5.98 -10.13
N THR A 24 -22.04 -7.14 -10.06
CA THR A 24 -21.59 -7.73 -8.79
C THR A 24 -20.50 -6.88 -8.15
N LEU A 25 -19.56 -6.37 -8.94
CA LEU A 25 -18.51 -5.48 -8.44
C LEU A 25 -19.10 -4.20 -7.85
N ILE A 26 -20.03 -3.56 -8.55
CA ILE A 26 -20.72 -2.36 -8.08
C ILE A 26 -21.47 -2.64 -6.77
N ALA A 27 -22.16 -3.77 -6.68
CA ALA A 27 -22.88 -4.17 -5.47
C ALA A 27 -21.98 -4.39 -4.25
N GLN A 28 -20.69 -4.69 -4.44
CA GLN A 28 -19.72 -4.81 -3.35
C GLN A 28 -19.35 -3.46 -2.72
N GLY A 29 -19.56 -2.34 -3.42
CA GLY A 29 -19.18 -1.00 -2.94
C GLY A 29 -17.66 -0.79 -2.84
N GLU A 30 -17.25 0.36 -2.33
CA GLU A 30 -15.82 0.63 -2.09
C GLU A 30 -15.32 -0.09 -0.83
N HIS A 31 -14.09 -0.59 -0.89
CA HIS A 31 -13.43 -1.27 0.23
C HIS A 31 -11.89 -1.31 0.03
N ASP A 32 -11.20 -2.12 0.83
CA ASP A 32 -9.72 -2.24 0.84
C ASP A 32 -9.11 -2.75 -0.47
N GLN A 33 -9.90 -3.30 -1.38
CA GLN A 33 -9.44 -3.79 -2.68
C GLN A 33 -10.29 -3.26 -3.84
N GLN A 34 -11.17 -2.29 -3.60
CA GLN A 34 -12.01 -1.70 -4.64
C GLN A 34 -12.22 -0.20 -4.40
N ASP A 35 -11.98 0.60 -5.43
CA ASP A 35 -12.16 2.05 -5.42
C ASP A 35 -12.94 2.47 -6.67
N PHE A 36 -13.92 3.35 -6.51
CA PHE A 36 -14.71 3.92 -7.58
C PHE A 36 -14.16 5.28 -7.96
N LYS A 37 -14.14 5.55 -9.27
CA LYS A 37 -13.79 6.85 -9.80
C LYS A 37 -14.74 7.19 -10.93
N LEU A 38 -15.30 8.39 -10.90
CA LEU A 38 -16.12 8.86 -12.01
C LEU A 38 -15.25 9.04 -13.27
N ARG A 39 -14.06 9.61 -13.11
CA ARG A 39 -13.06 9.89 -14.13
C ARG A 39 -11.69 10.08 -13.47
N ILE A 40 -10.62 10.09 -14.26
CA ILE A 40 -9.29 10.49 -13.80
C ILE A 40 -9.07 11.95 -14.18
N ASP A 41 -8.86 12.81 -13.17
CA ASP A 41 -8.53 14.23 -13.39
C ASP A 41 -7.03 14.51 -13.13
N ASP A 42 -6.37 13.67 -12.34
CA ASP A 42 -4.97 13.85 -11.95
C ASP A 42 -4.28 12.48 -11.76
N SER A 43 -3.32 12.18 -12.63
CA SER A 43 -2.51 10.96 -12.55
C SER A 43 -1.74 10.83 -11.22
N LYS A 44 -1.39 11.92 -10.53
CA LYS A 44 -0.71 11.85 -9.22
C LYS A 44 -1.65 11.34 -8.13
N LYS A 45 -2.93 11.76 -8.13
CA LYS A 45 -3.94 11.24 -7.20
C LYS A 45 -4.16 9.75 -7.42
N ILE A 46 -4.18 9.32 -8.68
CA ILE A 46 -4.26 7.90 -9.01
C ILE A 46 -3.01 7.15 -8.58
N ALA A 47 -1.81 7.69 -8.78
CA ALA A 47 -0.58 7.07 -8.32
C ALA A 47 -0.59 6.78 -6.81
N ILE A 48 -1.19 7.65 -5.99
CA ILE A 48 -1.39 7.41 -4.56
C ILE A 48 -2.24 6.16 -4.33
N THR A 49 -3.37 6.01 -5.03
CA THR A 49 -4.23 4.82 -4.93
C THR A 49 -3.51 3.56 -5.44
N LEU A 50 -2.78 3.65 -6.55
CA LEU A 50 -2.01 2.51 -7.08
C LEU A 50 -0.93 2.05 -6.08
N SER A 51 -0.19 2.99 -5.49
CA SER A 51 0.79 2.74 -4.43
C SER A 51 0.14 2.09 -3.20
N ALA A 52 -1.03 2.60 -2.76
CA ALA A 52 -1.76 2.03 -1.63
C ALA A 52 -2.20 0.59 -1.88
N PHE A 53 -2.77 0.29 -3.05
CA PHE A 53 -3.14 -1.08 -3.42
C PHE A 53 -1.92 -2.00 -3.46
N ALA A 54 -0.86 -1.58 -4.16
CA ALA A 54 0.34 -2.39 -4.33
C ALA A 54 1.07 -2.67 -3.00
N ASN A 55 1.03 -1.74 -2.04
CA ASN A 55 1.59 -1.95 -0.70
C ASN A 55 0.71 -2.81 0.21
N THR A 56 -0.57 -2.98 -0.12
CA THR A 56 -1.55 -3.71 0.69
C THR A 56 -1.79 -5.09 0.10
N LYS A 57 -3.00 -5.41 -0.36
CA LYS A 57 -3.41 -6.72 -0.92
C LYS A 57 -3.70 -6.65 -2.42
N GLY A 58 -3.18 -5.63 -3.12
CA GLY A 58 -3.67 -5.26 -4.44
C GLY A 58 -5.10 -4.73 -4.40
N GLY A 59 -5.71 -4.59 -5.56
CA GLY A 59 -7.09 -4.14 -5.69
C GLY A 59 -7.45 -3.74 -7.10
N ARG A 60 -8.63 -3.13 -7.27
CA ARG A 60 -9.11 -2.66 -8.56
C ARG A 60 -9.78 -1.29 -8.48
N LEU A 61 -9.61 -0.53 -9.57
CA LEU A 61 -10.26 0.75 -9.81
C LEU A 61 -11.36 0.55 -10.84
N LEU A 62 -12.60 0.94 -10.51
CA LEU A 62 -13.72 1.00 -11.45
C LEU A 62 -13.92 2.45 -11.88
N ILE A 63 -13.59 2.75 -13.12
CA ILE A 63 -13.56 4.10 -13.67
C ILE A 63 -14.76 4.30 -14.60
N GLY A 64 -15.54 5.36 -14.37
CA GLY A 64 -16.87 5.57 -14.93
C GLY A 64 -18.01 5.25 -13.95
N VAL A 65 -17.68 5.02 -12.68
CA VAL A 65 -18.62 4.71 -11.59
C VAL A 65 -18.55 5.80 -10.54
N LYS A 66 -19.70 6.32 -10.10
CA LYS A 66 -19.78 7.29 -9.01
C LYS A 66 -19.59 6.61 -7.65
N ASP A 67 -19.24 7.38 -6.64
CA ASP A 67 -19.05 6.91 -5.25
C ASP A 67 -20.31 6.19 -4.70
N ASN A 68 -21.51 6.56 -5.17
CA ASN A 68 -22.76 5.88 -4.82
C ASN A 68 -23.06 4.62 -5.65
N GLY A 69 -22.08 4.09 -6.39
CA GLY A 69 -22.20 2.93 -7.27
C GLY A 69 -22.90 3.17 -8.60
N LYS A 70 -23.44 4.37 -8.86
CA LYS A 70 -24.14 4.64 -10.14
C LYS A 70 -23.15 4.69 -11.30
N VAL A 71 -23.40 3.85 -12.32
CA VAL A 71 -22.65 3.89 -13.58
C VAL A 71 -22.95 5.18 -14.36
N ALA A 72 -21.93 6.02 -14.51
CA ALA A 72 -21.98 7.22 -15.34
C ALA A 72 -21.49 6.92 -16.76
N GLY A 73 -20.52 6.03 -16.90
CA GLY A 73 -19.86 5.70 -18.16
C GLY A 73 -18.74 6.67 -18.51
N LEU A 74 -17.78 6.18 -19.29
CA LEU A 74 -16.65 6.96 -19.79
C LEU A 74 -16.91 7.49 -21.20
N LYS A 75 -16.39 8.69 -21.46
CA LYS A 75 -16.42 9.31 -22.79
C LYS A 75 -15.32 8.73 -23.70
N SER A 76 -14.15 8.46 -23.13
CA SER A 76 -12.98 7.94 -23.83
C SER A 76 -12.24 6.97 -22.91
N ILE A 77 -12.25 5.68 -23.26
CA ILE A 77 -11.49 4.66 -22.53
C ILE A 77 -9.99 4.92 -22.67
N ASP A 78 -9.56 5.31 -23.87
CA ASP A 78 -8.14 5.53 -24.18
C ASP A 78 -7.54 6.66 -23.34
N GLU A 79 -8.28 7.76 -23.13
CA GLU A 79 -7.84 8.87 -22.30
C GLU A 79 -7.58 8.42 -20.86
N GLU A 80 -8.56 7.78 -20.23
CA GLU A 80 -8.47 7.30 -18.85
C GLU A 80 -7.34 6.27 -18.71
N TYR A 81 -7.22 5.35 -19.67
CA TYR A 81 -6.12 4.37 -19.70
C TYR A 81 -4.76 5.05 -19.74
N HIS A 82 -4.57 6.07 -20.60
CA HIS A 82 -3.31 6.79 -20.70
C HIS A 82 -2.97 7.57 -19.42
N MET A 83 -3.97 8.12 -18.72
CA MET A 83 -3.76 8.79 -17.45
C MET A 83 -3.31 7.83 -16.34
N ILE A 84 -3.85 6.62 -16.31
CA ILE A 84 -3.45 5.56 -15.36
C ILE A 84 -2.06 5.03 -15.71
N LYS A 85 -1.78 4.83 -17.00
CA LYS A 85 -0.45 4.47 -17.46
C LYS A 85 0.59 5.48 -17.00
N ALA A 86 0.31 6.78 -17.15
CA ALA A 86 1.18 7.82 -16.63
C ALA A 86 1.31 7.77 -15.09
N ALA A 87 0.22 7.49 -14.36
CA ALA A 87 0.24 7.28 -12.91
C ALA A 87 1.23 6.16 -12.50
N ALA A 88 1.16 5.02 -13.17
CA ALA A 88 1.98 3.84 -12.88
C ALA A 88 3.45 4.00 -13.30
N GLU A 89 3.72 4.59 -14.46
CA GLU A 89 5.08 4.69 -15.02
C GLU A 89 5.86 5.92 -14.54
N MET A 90 5.19 7.07 -14.39
CA MET A 90 5.87 8.35 -14.12
C MET A 90 5.78 8.78 -12.65
N TYR A 91 4.75 8.31 -11.95
CA TYR A 91 4.41 8.77 -10.61
C TYR A 91 4.47 7.66 -9.55
N CYS A 92 4.78 6.41 -9.91
CA CYS A 92 5.09 5.32 -8.97
C CYS A 92 6.57 4.90 -9.04
N LYS A 93 7.12 4.43 -7.92
CA LYS A 93 8.47 3.87 -7.84
C LYS A 93 8.54 2.70 -6.83
N PRO A 94 8.90 1.47 -7.23
CA PRO A 94 9.11 1.04 -8.62
C PRO A 94 7.86 1.26 -9.49
N THR A 95 8.04 1.24 -10.81
CA THR A 95 6.90 1.29 -11.74
C THR A 95 5.99 0.10 -11.49
N LEU A 96 4.69 0.31 -11.67
CA LEU A 96 3.67 -0.73 -11.46
C LEU A 96 3.15 -1.23 -12.80
N ASP A 97 3.00 -2.55 -12.90
CA ASP A 97 2.21 -3.18 -13.96
C ASP A 97 0.75 -3.27 -13.52
N PHE A 98 -0.16 -3.25 -14.50
CA PHE A 98 -1.59 -3.36 -14.27
C PHE A 98 -2.29 -4.05 -15.43
N SER A 99 -3.43 -4.71 -15.17
CA SER A 99 -4.34 -5.16 -16.22
C SER A 99 -5.48 -4.18 -16.38
N ALA A 100 -5.99 -4.08 -17.60
CA ALA A 100 -7.11 -3.20 -17.96
C ALA A 100 -8.18 -3.99 -18.70
N GLU A 101 -9.43 -3.82 -18.28
CA GLU A 101 -10.58 -4.48 -18.87
C GLU A 101 -11.70 -3.47 -19.07
N THR A 102 -12.46 -3.63 -20.15
CA THR A 102 -13.64 -2.80 -20.41
C THR A 102 -14.90 -3.62 -20.20
N SER A 103 -15.87 -3.03 -19.51
CA SER A 103 -17.18 -3.61 -19.30
C SER A 103 -18.27 -2.62 -19.72
N LEU A 104 -19.40 -3.15 -20.17
CA LEU A 104 -20.53 -2.36 -20.63
C LEU A 104 -21.74 -2.68 -19.75
N GLU A 105 -22.24 -1.68 -19.03
CA GLU A 105 -23.44 -1.80 -18.19
C GLU A 105 -24.46 -0.79 -18.68
N THR A 106 -25.65 -1.24 -19.09
CA THR A 106 -26.73 -0.35 -19.59
C THR A 106 -26.28 0.61 -20.71
N GLY A 107 -25.40 0.15 -21.61
CA GLY A 107 -24.86 0.96 -22.71
C GLY A 107 -23.77 1.96 -22.30
N LYS A 108 -23.31 1.94 -21.04
CA LYS A 108 -22.25 2.80 -20.52
C LYS A 108 -20.98 1.99 -20.30
N GLN A 109 -19.87 2.50 -20.82
CA GLN A 109 -18.56 1.83 -20.71
C GLN A 109 -17.89 2.17 -19.38
N VAL A 110 -17.33 1.16 -18.73
CA VAL A 110 -16.52 1.25 -17.50
C VAL A 110 -15.16 0.63 -17.76
N LEU A 111 -14.10 1.28 -17.29
CA LEU A 111 -12.74 0.77 -17.32
C LEU A 111 -12.40 0.20 -15.94
N ILE A 112 -12.00 -1.07 -15.91
CA ILE A 112 -11.57 -1.78 -14.70
C ILE A 112 -10.05 -1.92 -14.78
N ILE A 113 -9.34 -1.31 -13.83
CA ILE A 113 -7.89 -1.48 -13.69
C ILE A 113 -7.62 -2.35 -12.48
N THR A 114 -6.84 -3.42 -12.65
CA THR A 114 -6.45 -4.29 -11.55
C THR A 114 -4.95 -4.18 -11.27
N ILE A 115 -4.62 -4.00 -9.99
CA ILE A 115 -3.26 -3.89 -9.45
C ILE A 115 -3.02 -5.05 -8.52
N ALA A 116 -1.95 -5.81 -8.76
CA ALA A 116 -1.53 -6.86 -7.83
C ALA A 116 -0.84 -6.26 -6.60
N GLU A 117 -0.82 -7.00 -5.50
CA GLU A 117 0.13 -6.73 -4.42
C GLU A 117 1.56 -6.79 -4.96
N SER A 118 2.39 -5.80 -4.63
CA SER A 118 3.77 -5.77 -5.10
C SER A 118 4.65 -6.68 -4.25
N GLU A 119 5.48 -7.47 -4.92
CA GLU A 119 6.55 -8.24 -4.27
C GLU A 119 7.70 -7.34 -3.78
N THR A 120 7.85 -6.15 -4.37
CA THR A 120 8.91 -5.18 -4.03
C THR A 120 8.29 -3.98 -3.32
N LYS A 121 8.22 -4.06 -1.99
CA LYS A 121 7.71 -2.99 -1.14
C LYS A 121 8.86 -2.16 -0.53
N PRO A 122 8.62 -0.88 -0.18
CA PRO A 122 7.40 -0.13 -0.47
C PRO A 122 7.39 0.41 -1.90
N VAL A 123 6.22 0.43 -2.50
CA VAL A 123 5.92 1.20 -3.71
C VAL A 123 5.61 2.63 -3.30
N LEU A 124 6.39 3.58 -3.80
CA LEU A 124 6.23 5.00 -3.56
C LEU A 124 5.37 5.63 -4.65
N ALA A 125 4.61 6.66 -4.30
CA ALA A 125 3.96 7.57 -5.24
C ALA A 125 4.41 9.01 -5.05
N LYS A 126 4.46 9.79 -6.13
CA LYS A 126 4.61 11.25 -6.08
C LYS A 126 3.29 11.88 -5.63
N ASN A 127 3.34 12.59 -4.52
CA ASN A 127 2.20 13.38 -4.04
C ASN A 127 2.06 14.70 -4.83
N PRO A 128 1.02 15.53 -4.57
CA PRO A 128 0.83 16.81 -5.25
C PRO A 128 2.05 17.75 -5.16
N GLU A 129 2.76 17.75 -4.03
CA GLU A 129 4.01 18.51 -3.81
C GLU A 129 5.26 17.86 -4.44
N LEU A 130 5.09 16.84 -5.30
CA LEU A 130 6.15 16.11 -6.00
C LEU A 130 7.12 15.34 -5.09
N LYS A 131 6.74 15.08 -3.83
CA LYS A 131 7.50 14.28 -2.89
C LYS A 131 7.12 12.81 -3.01
N TRP A 132 8.13 11.94 -3.00
CA TRP A 132 7.93 10.49 -2.93
C TRP A 132 7.48 10.09 -1.53
N ARG A 133 6.35 9.37 -1.45
CA ARG A 133 5.74 8.86 -0.23
C ARG A 133 5.18 7.47 -0.48
N ALA A 134 5.15 6.61 0.53
CA ALA A 134 4.44 5.34 0.45
C ALA A 134 3.06 5.50 1.09
N TYR A 135 2.08 4.75 0.57
CA TYR A 135 0.73 4.73 1.08
C TYR A 135 0.29 3.30 1.34
N GLU A 136 -0.62 3.11 2.27
CA GLU A 136 -1.29 1.83 2.57
C GLU A 136 -2.79 2.06 2.53
N ARG A 137 -3.54 1.04 2.11
CA ARG A 137 -5.00 1.07 2.02
C ARG A 137 -5.57 0.53 3.34
N VAL A 138 -6.41 1.32 3.99
CA VAL A 138 -7.17 0.90 5.17
C VAL A 138 -8.62 1.19 4.91
N HIS A 139 -9.43 0.14 4.76
CA HIS A 139 -10.79 0.25 4.23
C HIS A 139 -10.79 0.96 2.86
N ASP A 140 -11.64 1.96 2.65
CA ASP A 140 -11.76 2.75 1.43
C ASP A 140 -10.78 3.94 1.36
N GLU A 141 -9.89 4.11 2.35
CA GLU A 141 -8.99 5.26 2.42
C GLU A 141 -7.51 4.91 2.21
N ASN A 142 -6.77 5.87 1.63
CA ASN A 142 -5.32 5.77 1.42
C ASN A 142 -4.58 6.57 2.52
N PHE A 143 -3.82 5.90 3.36
CA PHE A 143 -3.04 6.54 4.42
C PHE A 143 -1.56 6.60 4.09
N MET A 144 -0.93 7.76 4.34
CA MET A 144 0.50 7.94 4.15
C MET A 144 1.29 7.22 5.25
N LEU A 145 2.29 6.43 4.84
CA LEU A 145 3.19 5.75 5.74
C LEU A 145 4.32 6.67 6.23
N ASN A 146 4.71 6.48 7.50
CA ASN A 146 5.87 7.18 8.07
C ASN A 146 7.19 6.46 7.73
N SER A 147 8.32 7.08 8.08
CA SER A 147 9.65 6.55 7.78
C SER A 147 9.93 5.19 8.43
N VAL A 148 9.34 4.91 9.60
CA VAL A 148 9.48 3.61 10.29
C VAL A 148 8.90 2.49 9.42
N VAL A 149 7.64 2.62 9.01
CA VAL A 149 6.96 1.58 8.23
C VAL A 149 7.60 1.45 6.85
N VAL A 150 7.90 2.57 6.18
CA VAL A 150 8.62 2.58 4.90
C VAL A 150 9.94 1.80 5.00
N LYS A 151 10.70 2.03 6.08
CA LYS A 151 11.97 1.33 6.30
C LYS A 151 11.76 -0.15 6.58
N ALA A 152 10.76 -0.53 7.36
CA ALA A 152 10.44 -1.93 7.66
C ALA A 152 10.05 -2.71 6.41
N LEU A 153 9.21 -2.12 5.55
CA LEU A 153 8.78 -2.72 4.27
C LEU A 153 9.94 -2.94 3.30
N GLY A 154 10.92 -2.03 3.29
CA GLY A 154 12.10 -2.10 2.42
C GLY A 154 13.22 -3.00 2.93
N MET A 155 13.12 -3.57 4.13
CA MET A 155 14.12 -4.51 4.64
C MET A 155 14.03 -5.83 3.87
N LYS A 156 15.15 -6.25 3.27
CA LYS A 156 15.27 -7.59 2.67
C LYS A 156 15.02 -8.62 3.76
N ARG A 157 14.21 -9.66 3.46
CA ARG A 157 13.98 -10.79 4.37
C ARG A 157 15.32 -11.36 4.84
N SER A 158 15.75 -11.00 6.05
CA SER A 158 16.83 -11.72 6.73
C SER A 158 16.23 -13.02 7.23
N THR A 159 16.80 -14.15 6.82
CA THR A 159 16.44 -15.47 7.35
C THR A 159 16.82 -15.63 8.82
N ALA A 160 17.75 -14.80 9.31
CA ALA A 160 18.17 -14.80 10.70
C ALA A 160 17.49 -13.66 11.47
N LYS A 161 16.57 -14.03 12.37
CA LYS A 161 16.46 -13.31 13.64
C LYS A 161 17.83 -13.48 14.31
N PRO A 162 18.49 -12.42 14.81
CA PRO A 162 19.69 -12.65 15.57
C PRO A 162 19.30 -13.50 16.77
N LEU A 163 19.86 -14.71 16.84
CA LEU A 163 19.68 -15.67 17.93
C LEU A 163 20.05 -15.05 19.30
N ASN A 164 20.75 -13.90 19.25
CA ASN A 164 21.04 -13.01 20.36
C ASN A 164 20.51 -11.59 20.03
N LEU A 165 19.34 -11.21 20.56
CA LEU A 165 18.92 -9.81 20.51
C LEU A 165 19.95 -8.94 21.24
N GLU A 166 20.47 -7.91 20.58
CA GLU A 166 21.41 -6.99 21.20
C GLU A 166 20.77 -6.32 22.44
N PRO A 167 21.55 -5.97 23.50
CA PRO A 167 21.02 -5.41 24.74
C PRO A 167 20.12 -4.18 24.57
N ARG A 168 20.36 -3.36 23.54
CA ARG A 168 19.51 -2.20 23.22
C ARG A 168 18.09 -2.61 22.82
N PHE A 169 17.93 -3.69 22.03
CA PHE A 169 16.61 -4.19 21.66
C PHE A 169 15.88 -4.77 22.87
N ILE A 170 16.59 -5.45 23.77
CA ILE A 170 16.01 -5.96 25.02
C ILE A 170 15.48 -4.80 25.87
N ARG A 171 16.29 -3.76 26.07
CA ARG A 171 15.87 -2.55 26.82
C ARG A 171 14.65 -1.91 26.17
N PHE A 172 14.64 -1.79 24.84
CA PHE A 172 13.50 -1.23 24.10
C PHE A 172 12.23 -2.04 24.32
N LEU A 173 12.30 -3.38 24.23
CA LEU A 173 11.15 -4.25 24.43
C LEU A 173 10.60 -4.17 25.86
N LYS A 174 11.47 -4.09 26.87
CA LYS A 174 11.05 -3.93 28.29
C LYS A 174 10.23 -2.65 28.51
N GLU A 175 10.58 -1.54 27.85
CA GLU A 175 9.82 -0.28 27.98
C GLU A 175 8.38 -0.35 27.42
N ILE A 176 8.12 -1.30 26.52
CA ILE A 176 6.82 -1.45 25.84
C ILE A 176 6.06 -2.73 26.22
N GLU A 177 6.64 -3.65 26.98
CA GLU A 177 6.09 -4.99 27.25
C GLU A 177 4.69 -4.99 27.90
N ASN A 178 4.45 -4.02 28.79
CA ASN A 178 3.21 -3.91 29.55
C ASN A 178 2.19 -2.97 28.89
N ARG A 179 2.44 -2.54 27.65
CA ARG A 179 1.54 -1.64 26.90
C ARG A 179 0.71 -2.42 25.89
N GLU A 180 -0.53 -1.99 25.72
CA GLU A 180 -1.39 -2.45 24.64
C GLU A 180 -0.94 -1.86 23.30
N SER A 181 -0.75 -0.53 23.27
CA SER A 181 -0.21 0.19 22.12
C SER A 181 0.65 1.40 22.53
N PHE A 182 1.44 1.91 21.59
CA PHE A 182 2.28 3.09 21.78
C PHE A 182 2.52 3.84 20.47
N SER A 183 2.87 5.12 20.55
CA SER A 183 3.25 5.95 19.41
C SER A 183 4.76 6.15 19.31
N PHE A 184 5.24 6.61 18.15
CA PHE A 184 6.66 6.94 17.98
C PHE A 184 7.15 8.00 19.01
N SER A 185 6.31 9.01 19.27
CA SER A 185 6.59 10.08 20.24
C SER A 185 6.69 9.60 21.69
N PHE A 186 6.03 8.48 22.03
CA PHE A 186 6.18 7.84 23.34
C PHE A 186 7.60 7.30 23.52
N LEU A 187 8.11 6.54 22.54
CA LEU A 187 9.46 5.95 22.60
C LEU A 187 10.56 6.99 22.75
N LYS A 188 10.41 8.15 22.09
CA LYS A 188 11.34 9.28 22.21
C LYS A 188 11.49 9.80 23.64
N ARG A 189 10.44 9.72 24.46
CA ARG A 189 10.44 10.24 25.84
C ARG A 189 10.99 9.24 26.85
N GLY A 190 10.75 7.94 26.64
CA GLY A 190 11.20 6.88 27.56
C GLY A 190 12.65 6.48 27.37
N LEU A 191 13.13 6.45 26.13
CA LEU A 191 14.48 6.03 25.78
C LEU A 191 15.29 7.24 25.32
N LYS A 192 16.43 7.53 25.96
CA LYS A 192 17.38 8.60 25.58
C LYS A 192 18.12 8.27 24.26
N ILE A 193 17.39 7.88 23.23
CA ILE A 193 17.89 7.43 21.93
C ILE A 193 17.52 8.43 20.83
N SER A 194 18.32 8.48 19.77
CA SER A 194 18.09 9.40 18.65
C SER A 194 16.89 8.97 17.79
N ASN A 195 16.25 9.90 17.08
CA ASN A 195 15.14 9.57 16.16
C ASN A 195 15.52 8.50 15.13
N ARG A 196 16.75 8.56 14.60
CA ARG A 196 17.25 7.59 13.61
C ARG A 196 17.39 6.19 14.20
N GLU A 197 17.82 6.12 15.45
CA GLU A 197 17.96 4.87 16.18
C GLU A 197 16.60 4.28 16.55
N THR A 198 15.67 5.09 17.07
CA THR A 198 14.28 4.66 17.33
C THR A 198 13.63 4.12 16.06
N GLU A 199 13.78 4.83 14.94
CA GLU A 199 13.24 4.42 13.65
C GLU A 199 13.84 3.10 13.18
N PHE A 200 15.17 2.96 13.29
CA PHE A 200 15.85 1.70 12.95
C PHE A 200 15.34 0.54 13.80
N MET A 201 15.35 0.69 15.12
CA MET A 201 14.96 -0.39 16.04
C MET A 201 13.51 -0.81 15.83
N LEU A 202 12.60 0.16 15.72
CA LEU A 202 11.19 -0.11 15.52
C LEU A 202 10.93 -0.76 14.15
N ALA A 203 11.58 -0.28 13.09
CA ALA A 203 11.48 -0.89 11.77
C ALA A 203 12.01 -2.33 11.75
N THR A 204 13.12 -2.60 12.44
CA THR A 204 13.69 -3.95 12.57
C THR A 204 12.75 -4.89 13.32
N LEU A 205 12.14 -4.42 14.42
CA LEU A 205 11.18 -5.22 15.19
C LEU A 205 9.88 -5.49 14.42
N ILE A 206 9.42 -4.55 13.59
CA ILE A 206 8.31 -4.76 12.64
C ILE A 206 8.71 -5.81 11.61
N HIS A 207 9.89 -5.68 11.00
CA HIS A 207 10.39 -6.62 10.01
C HIS A 207 10.51 -8.06 10.57
N TRP A 208 10.90 -8.22 11.84
CA TRP A 208 10.97 -9.51 12.53
C TRP A 208 9.62 -10.01 13.07
N GLN A 209 8.53 -9.28 12.82
CA GLN A 209 7.18 -9.56 13.28
C GLN A 209 7.07 -9.62 14.81
N VAL A 210 7.91 -8.86 15.53
CA VAL A 210 7.84 -8.69 16.99
C VAL A 210 6.88 -7.56 17.36
N ILE A 211 6.79 -6.55 16.50
CA ILE A 211 5.89 -5.41 16.64
C ILE A 211 4.96 -5.37 15.42
N ASN A 212 3.68 -5.16 15.67
CA ASN A 212 2.70 -4.79 14.66
C ASN A 212 2.58 -3.26 14.60
N TYR A 213 2.20 -2.74 13.44
CA TYR A 213 1.77 -1.35 13.30
C TYR A 213 0.32 -1.32 12.82
N ASN A 214 -0.43 -0.31 13.23
CA ASN A 214 -1.75 -0.02 12.69
C ASN A 214 -1.73 1.40 12.11
N VAL A 215 -2.32 1.56 10.92
CA VAL A 215 -2.41 2.85 10.24
C VAL A 215 -3.86 3.34 10.35
N GLY A 216 -4.05 4.63 10.62
CA GLY A 216 -5.39 5.22 10.60
C GLY A 216 -5.40 6.74 10.72
N PRO A 217 -6.59 7.35 10.94
CA PRO A 217 -6.76 8.81 10.95
C PRO A 217 -5.97 9.54 12.03
N LYS A 218 -5.67 8.87 13.15
CA LYS A 218 -4.87 9.42 14.26
C LYS A 218 -3.37 9.26 14.05
N GLY A 219 -2.95 8.73 12.90
CA GLY A 219 -1.56 8.40 12.59
C GLY A 219 -1.28 6.90 12.72
N ILE A 220 -0.03 6.58 13.05
CA ILE A 220 0.44 5.19 13.15
C ILE A 220 0.75 4.89 14.62
N ASP A 221 0.09 3.87 15.15
CA ASP A 221 0.39 3.25 16.44
C ASP A 221 1.03 1.88 16.25
N TYR A 222 1.69 1.43 17.30
CA TYR A 222 2.46 0.20 17.34
C TYR A 222 2.02 -0.64 18.53
N SER A 223 2.09 -1.96 18.38
CA SER A 223 1.76 -2.90 19.44
C SER A 223 2.69 -4.10 19.38
N ILE A 224 2.94 -4.75 20.51
CA ILE A 224 3.71 -6.00 20.51
C ILE A 224 2.85 -7.09 19.87
N ASN A 225 3.44 -7.81 18.93
CA ASN A 225 2.83 -9.02 18.40
C ASN A 225 2.96 -10.14 19.44
N ARG A 226 1.94 -10.38 20.28
CA ARG A 226 2.00 -11.35 21.41
C ARG A 226 1.82 -12.82 20.98
N THR A 227 2.52 -13.27 19.94
CA THR A 227 2.59 -14.70 19.61
C THR A 227 3.40 -15.48 20.66
N GLN A 228 3.18 -16.79 20.78
CA GLN A 228 3.96 -17.67 21.67
C GLN A 228 5.48 -17.51 21.45
N ARG A 229 5.90 -17.34 20.19
CA ARG A 229 7.30 -17.16 19.79
C ARG A 229 7.90 -15.83 20.25
N THR A 230 7.12 -14.77 20.28
CA THR A 230 7.55 -13.46 20.79
C THR A 230 7.66 -13.48 22.30
N ASN A 231 6.74 -14.17 22.98
CA ASN A 231 6.81 -14.37 24.43
C ASN A 231 8.06 -15.17 24.81
N HIS A 232 8.47 -16.16 24.01
CA HIS A 232 9.74 -16.87 24.21
C HIS A 232 10.96 -15.94 24.13
N LEU A 233 11.03 -15.07 23.11
CA LEU A 233 12.12 -14.08 22.97
C LEU A 233 12.19 -13.10 24.15
N LEU A 234 11.02 -12.68 24.65
CA LEU A 234 10.93 -11.84 25.84
C LEU A 234 11.38 -12.59 27.10
N SER A 235 11.09 -13.89 27.21
CA SER A 235 11.54 -14.72 28.33
C SER A 235 13.04 -15.08 28.30
N GLU A 236 13.62 -15.41 27.14
CA GLU A 236 15.05 -15.72 27.03
C GLU A 236 15.94 -14.50 27.27
N SER A 237 15.45 -13.31 26.92
CA SER A 237 16.13 -12.04 27.23
C SER A 237 16.00 -11.62 28.69
N ALA A 238 15.09 -12.23 29.45
CA ALA A 238 14.98 -12.07 30.90
C ALA A 238 15.92 -13.02 31.68
N VAL A 239 16.28 -14.19 31.11
CA VAL A 239 17.11 -15.23 31.76
C VAL A 239 18.62 -14.98 31.60
N ARG A 240 19.06 -14.19 30.61
CA ARG A 240 20.48 -13.90 30.35
C ARG A 240 21.04 -12.68 31.11
N ASN A 241 20.40 -12.30 32.22
CA ASN A 241 20.89 -11.29 33.16
C ASN A 241 21.50 -11.97 34.39
#